data_AF-A0A2V5PH96-F1
#
_entry.id   AF-A0A2V5PH96-F1
#
_cell.length_a   1.000
_cell.length_b   1.000
_cell.length_c   1.000
_cell.angle_alpha   90.00
_cell.angle_beta   90.00
_cell.angle_gamma   90.00
#
_symmetry.space_group_name_H-M   'P 1'
#
loop_
_entity.id
_entity.type
_entity.pdbx_description
1 polymer ?
#
loop_
_entity_poly.entity_id
_entity_poly.type
_entity_poly.pdbx_seq_one_letter_code
_entity_poly.pdbx_strand_id
1 'polypeptide(L)' 'MRTLLRKVPEGLYFQGPDQWTSNPAEAFNFKAIDRALKFVDTWKLQNVEVAFAFDDHNHVTGVPLEKIALGYAEPGD' A
#
# COMPACT_ATOMS: atom_id res chain seq x y z
N MET A 1 10.23 -4.46 -7.18
CA MET A 1 9.34 -4.21 -6.02
C MET A 1 8.27 -3.22 -6.43
N ARG A 2 7.00 -3.54 -6.21
CA ARG A 2 5.86 -2.66 -6.47
C ARG A 2 5.22 -2.30 -5.14
N THR A 3 4.97 -1.02 -4.94
CA THR A 3 4.25 -0.52 -3.76
C THR A 3 2.80 -0.37 -4.15
N LEU A 4 1.96 -1.21 -3.58
CA LEU A 4 0.54 -1.28 -3.84
C LEU A 4 -0.21 -0.83 -2.58
N LEU A 5 -1.47 -0.45 -2.76
CA LEU A 5 -2.38 -0.17 -1.65
C LEU A 5 -3.40 -1.30 -1.59
N ARG A 6 -3.56 -1.94 -0.44
CA ARG A 6 -4.51 -3.03 -0.23
C ARG A 6 -5.58 -2.62 0.77
N LYS A 7 -6.84 -2.91 0.47
CA LYS A 7 -7.94 -2.84 1.44
C LYS A 7 -7.91 -4.09 2.31
N VAL A 8 -7.80 -3.89 3.62
CA VAL A 8 -7.83 -4.96 4.63
C VAL A 8 -9.14 -5.77 4.58
N PRO A 9 -10.35 -5.16 4.52
CA PRO A 9 -11.59 -5.93 4.62
C PRO A 9 -11.88 -6.79 3.39
N GLU A 10 -11.49 -6.31 2.20
CA GLU A 10 -11.82 -6.96 0.92
C GLU A 10 -10.62 -7.72 0.33
N GLY A 11 -9.41 -7.43 0.78
CA GLY A 11 -8.18 -7.94 0.20
C GLY A 11 -7.85 -7.37 -1.18
N LEU A 12 -8.56 -6.34 -1.63
CA LEU A 12 -8.40 -5.75 -2.96
C LEU A 12 -7.26 -4.75 -3.01
N TYR A 13 -6.60 -4.65 -4.17
CA TYR A 13 -5.54 -3.71 -4.46
C TYR A 13 -6.06 -2.50 -5.23
N PHE A 14 -5.55 -1.32 -4.90
CA PHE A 14 -5.92 -0.08 -5.56
C PHE A 14 -5.38 -0.08 -6.99
N GLN A 15 -6.25 0.05 -7.99
CA GLN A 15 -5.89 0.16 -9.41
C GLN A 15 -5.97 1.61 -9.91
N GLY A 16 -6.91 2.39 -9.37
CA GLY A 16 -7.17 3.76 -9.81
C GLY A 16 -8.27 4.41 -8.99
N PRO A 17 -8.60 5.69 -9.26
CA PRO A 17 -9.66 6.40 -8.55
C PRO A 17 -10.98 5.62 -8.65
N ASP A 18 -11.48 5.18 -7.49
CA ASP A 18 -12.64 4.29 -7.34
C ASP A 18 -12.51 2.86 -7.91
N GLN A 19 -11.34 2.49 -8.43
CA GLN A 19 -11.09 1.15 -8.97
C GLN A 19 -10.19 0.33 -8.06
N TRP A 20 -10.69 -0.85 -7.69
CA TRP A 20 -10.00 -1.85 -6.89
C TRP A 20 -9.99 -3.19 -7.64
N THR A 21 -8.88 -3.91 -7.58
CA THR A 21 -8.67 -5.19 -8.26
C THR A 21 -8.14 -6.23 -7.28
N SER A 22 -8.56 -7.48 -7.39
CA SER A 22 -7.96 -8.58 -6.62
C SER A 22 -6.57 -8.95 -7.14
N ASN A 23 -6.18 -8.42 -8.31
CA ASN A 23 -4.99 -8.82 -9.02
C ASN A 23 -3.85 -7.81 -8.78
N PRO A 24 -2.79 -8.17 -8.03
CA PRO A 24 -1.70 -7.25 -7.70
C PRO A 24 -0.90 -6.82 -8.95
N ALA A 25 -1.00 -7.58 -10.05
CA ALA A 25 -0.36 -7.24 -11.32
C ALA A 25 -0.98 -6.00 -11.99
N GLU A 26 -2.29 -5.83 -11.83
CA GLU A 26 -3.10 -4.73 -12.39
C GLU A 26 -3.18 -3.53 -11.45
N ALA A 27 -2.79 -3.71 -10.19
CA ALA A 27 -2.78 -2.67 -9.19
C ALA A 27 -1.83 -1.51 -9.55
N PHE A 28 -2.19 -0.33 -9.08
CA PHE A 28 -1.41 0.88 -9.24
C PHE A 28 -0.12 0.79 -8.42
N ASN A 29 1.01 0.89 -9.12
CA ASN A 29 2.31 0.94 -8.47
C ASN A 29 2.64 2.38 -8.07
N PHE A 30 2.57 2.67 -6.78
CA PHE A 30 2.92 3.97 -6.20
C PHE A 30 4.41 4.30 -6.29
N LYS A 31 5.27 3.29 -6.54
CA LYS A 31 6.75 3.34 -6.59
C LYS A 31 7.44 3.80 -5.29
N ALA A 32 6.75 4.57 -4.45
CA ALA A 32 7.24 5.10 -3.18
C ALA A 32 6.15 4.98 -2.11
N ILE A 33 6.57 4.60 -0.91
CA ILE A 33 5.69 4.49 0.27
C ILE A 33 5.10 5.85 0.63
N ASP A 34 5.93 6.90 0.63
CA ASP A 34 5.49 8.28 0.91
C ASP A 34 4.32 8.72 0.02
N ARG A 35 4.38 8.40 -1.28
CA ARG A 35 3.27 8.67 -2.21
C ARG A 35 2.01 7.88 -1.85
N ALA A 36 2.15 6.62 -1.45
CA ALA A 36 1.01 5.82 -1.02
C ALA A 36 0.40 6.39 0.27
N LEU A 37 1.22 6.77 1.26
CA LEU A 37 0.76 7.40 2.50
C LEU A 37 0.05 8.73 2.23
N LYS A 38 0.66 9.60 1.44
CA LYS A 38 0.08 10.89 1.06
C LYS A 38 -1.24 10.70 0.31
N PHE A 39 -1.33 9.66 -0.52
CA PHE A 39 -2.58 9.30 -1.20
C PHE A 39 -3.65 8.88 -0.19
N VAL A 40 -3.33 7.96 0.73
CA VAL A 40 -4.28 7.56 1.78
C VAL A 40 -4.76 8.76 2.60
N ASP A 41 -3.85 9.65 3.00
CA ASP A 41 -4.20 10.83 3.78
C ASP A 41 -5.06 11.81 2.97
N THR A 42 -4.69 12.07 1.71
CA THR A 42 -5.44 12.98 0.80
C THR A 42 -6.86 12.49 0.58
N TRP A 43 -7.03 11.18 0.36
CA TRP A 43 -8.32 10.55 0.08
C TRP A 43 -9.04 10.05 1.33
N LYS A 44 -8.44 10.25 2.52
CA LYS A 44 -8.92 9.73 3.82
C LYS A 44 -9.36 8.26 3.74
N LEU A 45 -8.58 7.44 3.03
CA LEU A 45 -8.89 6.01 2.89
C LEU A 45 -8.79 5.34 4.26
N GLN A 46 -9.83 4.60 4.63
CA GLN A 46 -9.90 3.86 5.88
C GLN A 46 -9.75 2.36 5.61
N ASN A 47 -9.22 1.61 6.59
CA ASN A 47 -9.04 0.16 6.52
C ASN A 47 -8.17 -0.29 5.33
N VAL A 48 -7.11 0.47 5.07
CA VAL A 48 -6.15 0.18 4.01
C VAL A 48 -4.74 0.01 4.59
N GLU A 49 -3.93 -0.77 3.90
CA GLU A 49 -2.54 -1.07 4.23
C GLU A 49 -1.66 -0.93 2.98
N VAL A 50 -0.36 -0.73 3.16
CA VAL A 50 0.59 -0.72 2.05
C VAL A 50 1.07 -2.14 1.83
N ALA A 51 0.88 -2.63 0.61
CA ALA A 51 1.28 -3.97 0.21
C ALA A 51 2.48 -3.90 -0.73
N PHE A 52 3.53 -4.65 -0.45
CA PHE A 52 4.72 -4.74 -1.28
C PHE A 52 4.71 -6.02 -2.08
N ALA A 53 4.52 -5.89 -3.39
CA ALA A 53 4.58 -7.03 -4.31
C ALA A 53 6.00 -7.17 -4.89
N PHE A 54 6.58 -8.35 -4.70
CA PHE A 54 7.86 -8.74 -5.29
C PHE A 54 7.60 -9.70 -6.45
N ASP A 55 8.22 -9.38 -7.60
CA ASP A 55 8.05 -10.12 -8.87
C ASP A 55 8.50 -11.58 -8.77
N ASP A 56 9.51 -11.81 -7.93
CA ASP A 56 10.27 -13.06 -7.87
C ASP A 56 9.48 -14.26 -7.28
N HIS A 57 8.47 -14.00 -6.43
CA HIS A 57 7.84 -15.07 -5.64
C HIS A 57 6.32 -14.95 -5.47
N ASN A 58 5.65 -14.05 -6.20
CA ASN A 58 4.25 -13.69 -5.92
C ASN A 58 4.02 -13.36 -4.43
N HIS A 59 5.08 -12.92 -3.76
CA HIS A 59 5.03 -12.61 -2.34
C HIS A 59 4.57 -11.18 -2.19
N VAL A 60 3.44 -11.01 -1.52
CA VAL A 60 2.88 -9.71 -1.19
C VAL A 60 2.95 -9.53 0.31
N THR A 61 3.78 -8.58 0.77
CA THR A 61 3.88 -8.24 2.19
C THR A 61 2.97 -7.06 2.47
N GLY A 62 1.89 -7.29 3.21
CA GLY A 62 1.02 -6.24 3.73
C GLY A 62 1.58 -5.62 5.01
N VAL A 63 1.66 -4.29 5.05
CA VAL A 63 2.12 -3.54 6.23
C VAL A 63 1.08 -2.46 6.55
N PRO A 64 0.49 -2.49 7.75
CA PRO A 64 -0.49 -1.49 8.14
C PRO A 64 0.15 -0.11 8.21
N LEU A 65 -0.63 0.92 7.83
CA LEU A 65 -0.14 2.30 7.74
C LEU A 65 0.42 2.81 9.07
N GLU A 66 -0.16 2.37 10.19
CA GLU A 66 0.32 2.68 11.54
C GLU A 66 1.77 2.24 11.75
N LYS A 67 2.13 1.03 11.29
CA LYS A 67 3.49 0.50 11.36
C LYS A 67 4.44 1.25 10.44
N ILE A 68 3.98 1.65 9.25
CA ILE A 68 4.77 2.42 8.29
C ILE A 68 5.09 3.81 8.85
N ALA A 69 4.10 4.51 9.39
CA ALA A 69 4.28 5.83 9.99
C ALA A 69 5.22 5.79 11.20
N LEU A 70 5.13 4.72 12.01
CA LEU A 70 6.02 4.51 13.17
C LEU A 70 7.45 4.10 12.77
N GLY A 71 7.63 3.34 11.68
CA GLY A 71 8.94 2.87 11.23
C GLY A 71 9.73 3.89 10.40
N TYR A 72 9.08 4.94 9.88
CA TYR A 72 9.71 6.07 9.21
C TYR A 72 10.05 7.23 10.17
N ALA A 73 9.56 7.17 11.42
CA ALA A 73 10.21 7.88 12.50
C ALA A 73 11.53 7.16 12.73
N GLU A 74 12.59 7.63 12.08
CA GLU A 74 13.96 7.26 12.46
C GLU A 74 14.06 7.30 13.99
N PRO A 75 14.74 6.34 14.64
CA PRO A 75 15.19 6.53 16.01
C PRO A 75 16.04 7.80 16.02
N GLY A 76 15.42 8.89 16.47
CA GLY A 76 16.12 10.15 16.64
C GLY A 76 17.13 10.01 17.77
N ASP A 77 18.36 10.35 17.42
CA ASP A 77 19.52 10.70 18.26
C ASP A 77 20.29 9.55 18.95
#